data_AF-A0A2E0YQM7-F1
#
_entry.id   AF-A0A2E0YQM7-F1
#
_cell.length_a   1.000
_cell.length_b   1.000
_cell.length_c   1.000
_cell.angle_alpha   90.00
_cell.angle_beta   90.00
_cell.angle_gamma   90.00
#
_symmetry.space_group_name_H-M   'P 1'
#
loop_
_entity.id
_entity.type
_entity.pdbx_description
1 polymer ?
#
loop_
_entity_poly.entity_id
_entity_poly.type
_entity_poly.pdbx_seq_one_letter_code
_entity_poly.pdbx_strand_id
1 'polypeptide(L)'
;MDIVVHPSYFPCIAQMAACAQAKTVIFEVCDNYQKQTYRNRARIAHANGELQLNIPIQHSKDGTRQKTAEVAPDNNFPWQAQHWKSLQSAYRTSPFFEFYEDDMAPLFQKRVSSLLEHNLEIYTLLCELLGMDGNFEETHVYQKDLEKKDLRHWVRGKKERSYALEPYTQVLQEKHGHLSNLSVIDLLFNEGPNALNYLERQQLSWE
;
A
#
# COMPACT_ATOMS: atom_id res chain seq x y z
N MET A 1 12.16 9.81 -13.27
CA MET A 1 11.71 11.03 -12.55
C MET A 1 11.79 10.75 -11.06
N ASP A 2 12.16 11.72 -10.23
CA ASP A 2 12.21 11.53 -8.77
C ASP A 2 10.86 11.91 -8.18
N ILE A 3 10.31 11.05 -7.32
CA ILE A 3 8.97 11.22 -6.74
C ILE A 3 9.03 11.31 -5.23
N VAL A 4 8.10 12.07 -4.64
CA VAL A 4 7.90 12.12 -3.19
C VAL A 4 6.51 11.59 -2.87
N VAL A 5 6.46 10.50 -2.09
CA VAL A 5 5.22 9.79 -1.72
C VAL A 5 5.20 9.53 -0.22
N HIS A 6 4.05 9.13 0.31
CA HIS A 6 3.98 8.62 1.69
C HIS A 6 4.04 7.09 1.69
N PRO A 7 4.74 6.47 2.66
CA PRO A 7 4.68 5.03 2.84
C PRO A 7 3.28 4.62 3.31
N SER A 8 2.72 3.58 2.69
CA SER A 8 1.33 3.17 2.85
C SER A 8 1.22 1.71 3.27
N TYR A 9 0.15 1.38 4.00
CA TYR A 9 -0.18 0.02 4.35
C TYR A 9 -0.73 -0.68 3.10
N PHE A 10 0.05 -1.59 2.52
CA PHE A 10 -0.23 -2.27 1.25
C PHE A 10 -0.68 -1.30 0.14
N PRO A 11 0.26 -0.50 -0.41
CA PRO A 11 -0.03 0.60 -1.34
C PRO A 11 -0.91 0.17 -2.52
N CYS A 12 -1.70 1.11 -3.04
CA CYS A 12 -2.51 0.86 -4.23
C CYS A 12 -1.63 0.71 -5.48
N ILE A 13 -2.22 0.10 -6.52
CA ILE A 13 -1.54 -0.15 -7.79
C ILE A 13 -0.98 1.13 -8.40
N ALA A 14 -1.71 2.25 -8.37
CA ALA A 14 -1.23 3.52 -8.88
C ALA A 14 0.05 3.98 -8.15
N GLN A 15 0.08 3.91 -6.82
CA GLN A 15 1.28 4.27 -6.05
C GLN A 15 2.46 3.36 -6.41
N MET A 16 2.25 2.04 -6.52
CA MET A 16 3.33 1.12 -6.88
C MET A 16 3.78 1.24 -8.33
N ALA A 17 2.88 1.56 -9.25
CA ALA A 17 3.24 1.89 -10.63
C ALA A 17 4.10 3.15 -10.67
N ALA A 18 3.77 4.17 -9.87
CA ALA A 18 4.60 5.36 -9.77
C ALA A 18 6.00 5.03 -9.21
N CYS A 19 6.09 4.17 -8.20
CA CYS A 19 7.38 3.70 -7.67
C CYS A 19 8.18 2.92 -8.73
N ALA A 20 7.54 2.00 -9.47
CA ALA A 20 8.20 1.19 -10.50
C ALA A 20 8.74 2.03 -11.68
N GLN A 21 8.08 3.15 -12.00
CA GLN A 21 8.50 4.05 -13.08
C GLN A 21 9.43 5.19 -12.60
N ALA A 22 9.62 5.33 -11.29
CA ALA A 22 10.46 6.37 -10.73
C ALA A 22 11.95 6.06 -10.91
N LYS A 23 12.76 7.11 -10.99
CA LYS A 23 14.22 6.98 -10.89
C LYS A 23 14.63 6.83 -9.43
N THR A 24 13.98 7.58 -8.54
CA THR A 24 14.21 7.55 -7.10
C THR A 24 12.88 7.76 -6.39
N VAL A 25 12.59 6.88 -5.43
CA VAL A 25 11.44 6.99 -4.54
C VAL A 25 11.89 7.65 -3.24
N ILE A 26 11.21 8.72 -2.84
CA ILE A 26 11.50 9.43 -1.60
C ILE A 26 10.25 9.39 -0.72
N PHE A 27 10.37 8.80 0.46
CA PHE A 27 9.29 8.75 1.43
C PHE A 27 9.28 10.00 2.31
N GLU A 28 8.14 10.69 2.35
CA GLU A 28 7.89 11.74 3.32
C GLU A 28 7.54 11.12 4.69
N VAL A 29 8.40 11.37 5.68
CA VAL A 29 8.31 10.79 7.03
C VAL A 29 8.25 11.85 8.14
N CYS A 30 8.43 13.13 7.79
CA CYS A 30 8.53 14.24 8.75
C CYS A 30 7.20 14.97 8.99
N ASP A 31 6.13 14.59 8.31
CA ASP A 31 4.84 15.27 8.40
C ASP A 31 3.98 14.82 9.59
N ASN A 32 2.79 15.43 9.68
CA ASN A 32 1.76 15.03 10.64
C ASN A 32 0.90 13.92 10.06
N TYR A 33 0.51 12.96 10.91
CA TYR A 33 -0.35 11.87 10.52
C TYR A 33 -1.75 12.36 10.10
N GLN A 34 -2.21 11.86 8.95
CA GLN A 34 -3.55 12.16 8.43
C GLN A 34 -4.45 10.93 8.54
N LYS A 35 -5.53 11.07 9.31
CA LYS A 35 -6.57 10.04 9.44
C LYS A 35 -7.25 9.78 8.09
N GLN A 36 -7.78 8.58 7.93
CA GLN A 36 -8.55 8.18 6.75
C GLN A 36 -7.76 8.16 5.44
N THR A 37 -6.49 7.76 5.52
CA THR A 37 -5.57 7.65 4.39
C THR A 37 -5.07 6.20 4.25
N TYR A 38 -4.41 5.89 3.14
CA TYR A 38 -3.77 4.60 2.91
C TYR A 38 -2.55 4.33 3.80
N ARG A 39 -2.16 5.29 4.65
CA ARG A 39 -1.12 5.05 5.67
C ARG A 39 -1.49 3.96 6.66
N ASN A 40 -2.78 3.76 6.91
CA ASN A 40 -3.26 2.71 7.81
C ASN A 40 -4.42 1.91 7.20
N ARG A 41 -4.65 2.02 5.88
CA ARG A 41 -5.77 1.39 5.18
C ARG A 41 -5.32 0.83 3.84
N ALA A 42 -5.93 -0.28 3.44
CA ALA A 42 -5.76 -0.87 2.13
C ALA A 42 -7.12 -1.30 1.58
N ARG A 43 -7.28 -1.36 0.26
CA ARG A 43 -8.46 -1.91 -0.42
C ARG A 43 -8.06 -3.21 -1.10
N ILE A 44 -8.82 -4.28 -0.89
CA ILE A 44 -8.58 -5.58 -1.51
C ILE A 44 -9.88 -6.11 -2.13
N ALA A 45 -9.77 -6.98 -3.12
CA ALA A 45 -10.91 -7.75 -3.58
C ALA A 45 -11.32 -8.75 -2.48
N HIS A 46 -12.62 -9.00 -2.36
CA HIS A 46 -13.17 -9.94 -1.40
C HIS A 46 -14.50 -10.52 -1.92
N ALA A 47 -14.99 -11.60 -1.31
CA ALA A 47 -16.20 -12.30 -1.75
C ALA A 47 -17.44 -11.40 -1.91
N ASN A 48 -17.49 -10.25 -1.24
CA ASN A 48 -18.61 -9.27 -1.29
C ASN A 48 -18.24 -7.97 -2.03
N GLY A 49 -17.28 -8.03 -2.95
CA GLY A 49 -16.80 -6.89 -3.73
C GLY A 49 -15.49 -6.42 -3.15
N GLU A 50 -15.45 -5.21 -2.64
CA GLU A 50 -14.25 -4.66 -2.03
C GLU A 50 -14.29 -4.74 -0.51
N LEU A 51 -13.15 -5.07 0.10
CA LEU A 51 -12.92 -4.98 1.53
C LEU A 51 -11.84 -3.93 1.83
N GLN A 52 -12.17 -2.99 2.73
CA GLN A 52 -11.19 -2.07 3.29
C GLN A 52 -10.56 -2.69 4.55
N LEU A 53 -9.27 -2.97 4.49
CA LEU A 53 -8.45 -3.28 5.67
C LEU A 53 -8.12 -1.97 6.39
N ASN A 54 -8.10 -1.97 7.73
CA ASN A 54 -7.79 -0.78 8.51
C ASN A 54 -7.02 -1.15 9.78
N ILE A 55 -5.74 -0.77 9.84
CA ILE A 55 -4.94 -0.87 11.05
C ILE A 55 -5.50 0.12 12.07
N PRO A 56 -5.99 -0.33 13.23
CA PRO A 56 -6.36 0.56 14.33
C PRO A 56 -5.08 1.21 14.88
N ILE A 57 -5.14 2.50 15.17
CA ILE A 57 -3.98 3.27 15.65
C ILE A 57 -4.24 3.86 17.03
N GLN A 58 -3.18 4.00 17.82
CA GLN A 58 -3.24 4.71 19.09
C GLN A 58 -3.33 6.21 18.83
N HIS A 59 -4.42 6.82 19.29
CA HIS A 59 -4.63 8.25 19.12
C HIS A 59 -3.99 9.07 20.23
N SER A 60 -3.44 10.24 19.88
CA SER A 60 -3.08 11.27 20.86
C SER A 60 -4.28 11.59 21.75
N LYS A 61 -4.08 11.54 23.08
CA LYS A 61 -5.11 11.80 24.09
C LYS A 61 -5.49 13.28 24.17
N ASP A 62 -4.58 14.16 23.75
CA ASP A 62 -4.70 15.60 23.98
C ASP A 62 -5.24 16.35 22.74
N GLY A 63 -5.68 15.63 21.71
CA GLY A 63 -6.23 16.22 20.48
C GLY A 63 -5.20 16.96 19.60
N THR A 64 -3.92 16.91 19.97
CA THR A 64 -2.81 17.48 19.22
C THR A 64 -2.53 16.70 17.94
N ARG A 65 -1.95 17.37 16.94
CA ARG A 65 -1.47 16.68 15.73
C ARG A 65 -0.30 15.77 16.12
N GLN A 66 -0.45 14.48 15.83
CA GLN A 66 0.58 13.46 16.04
C GLN A 66 1.49 13.41 14.81
N LYS A 67 2.81 13.38 15.02
CA LYS A 67 3.75 13.19 13.91
C LYS A 67 3.62 11.77 13.36
N THR A 68 3.82 11.60 12.06
CA THR A 68 3.74 10.28 11.40
C THR A 68 4.70 9.28 12.04
N ALA A 69 5.93 9.71 12.35
CA ALA A 69 6.94 8.89 13.03
C ALA A 69 6.55 8.43 14.44
N GLU A 70 5.56 9.05 15.08
CA GLU A 70 5.09 8.74 16.44
C GLU A 70 3.82 7.88 16.45
N VAL A 71 3.31 7.48 15.28
CA VAL A 71 2.08 6.68 15.19
C VAL A 71 2.38 5.20 15.39
N ALA A 72 1.69 4.59 16.34
CA ALA A 72 1.75 3.16 16.61
C ALA A 72 0.39 2.50 16.38
N PRO A 73 0.34 1.27 15.84
CA PRO A 73 -0.86 0.46 15.82
C PRO A 73 -1.37 0.12 17.23
N ASP A 74 -2.68 0.10 17.40
CA ASP A 74 -3.32 -0.38 18.61
C ASP A 74 -3.39 -1.91 18.60
N ASN A 75 -2.35 -2.52 19.15
CA ASN A 75 -2.20 -3.97 19.24
C ASN A 75 -3.15 -4.64 20.25
N ASN A 76 -4.06 -3.91 20.93
CA ASN A 76 -5.13 -4.52 21.72
C ASN A 76 -6.24 -5.11 20.83
N PHE A 77 -6.33 -4.65 19.59
CA PHE A 77 -7.21 -5.22 18.58
C PHE A 77 -6.44 -6.28 17.78
N PRO A 78 -7.02 -7.45 17.48
CA PRO A 78 -6.35 -8.52 16.75
C PRO A 78 -6.34 -8.26 15.23
N TRP A 79 -5.97 -7.05 14.82
CA TRP A 79 -6.05 -6.60 13.43
C TRP A 79 -5.13 -7.41 12.52
N GLN A 80 -3.94 -7.81 12.97
CA GLN A 80 -3.04 -8.63 12.15
C GLN A 80 -3.69 -9.95 11.76
N ALA A 81 -4.23 -10.68 12.75
CA ALA A 81 -4.88 -11.96 12.53
C ALA A 81 -6.14 -11.82 11.67
N GLN A 82 -6.90 -10.73 11.85
CA GLN A 82 -8.08 -10.42 11.03
C GLN A 82 -7.68 -10.15 9.58
N HIS A 83 -6.70 -9.27 9.35
CA HIS A 83 -6.23 -8.93 8.02
C HIS A 83 -5.64 -10.15 7.31
N TRP A 84 -4.83 -10.96 7.99
CA TRP A 84 -4.26 -12.18 7.43
C TRP A 84 -5.33 -13.16 6.98
N LYS A 85 -6.32 -13.43 7.84
CA LYS A 85 -7.47 -14.27 7.51
C LYS A 85 -8.27 -13.73 6.31
N SER A 86 -8.42 -12.40 6.22
CA SER A 86 -9.08 -11.77 5.08
C SER A 86 -8.30 -11.97 3.78
N LEU A 87 -6.97 -11.86 3.79
CA LEU A 87 -6.14 -12.13 2.62
C LEU A 87 -6.21 -13.60 2.20
N GLN A 88 -6.06 -14.52 3.15
CA GLN A 88 -6.20 -15.95 2.90
C GLN A 88 -7.57 -16.26 2.28
N SER A 89 -8.66 -15.73 2.84
CA SER A 89 -10.00 -15.98 2.30
C SER A 89 -10.24 -15.33 0.93
N ALA A 90 -9.65 -14.16 0.68
CA ALA A 90 -9.84 -13.43 -0.57
C ALA A 90 -9.08 -14.09 -1.74
N TYR A 91 -7.87 -14.57 -1.48
CA TYR A 91 -6.91 -14.92 -2.53
C TYR A 91 -6.48 -16.38 -2.51
N ARG A 92 -7.03 -17.25 -1.65
CA ARG A 92 -6.69 -18.69 -1.64
C ARG A 92 -6.77 -19.35 -3.02
N THR A 93 -7.69 -18.89 -3.87
CA THR A 93 -7.89 -19.40 -5.23
C THR A 93 -7.20 -18.57 -6.31
N SER A 94 -6.45 -17.53 -5.94
CA SER A 94 -5.63 -16.75 -6.88
C SER A 94 -4.42 -17.57 -7.33
N PRO A 95 -4.00 -17.45 -8.60
CA PRO A 95 -2.93 -18.28 -9.17
C PRO A 95 -1.61 -18.28 -8.39
N PHE A 96 -1.25 -17.18 -7.72
CA PHE A 96 0.06 -17.02 -7.07
C PHE A 96 0.00 -16.82 -5.55
N PHE A 97 -1.18 -16.85 -4.91
CA PHE A 97 -1.25 -16.58 -3.47
C PHE A 97 -0.44 -17.58 -2.65
N GLU A 98 -0.56 -18.89 -2.92
CA GLU A 98 0.17 -19.92 -2.18
C GLU A 98 1.69 -19.79 -2.34
N PHE A 99 2.15 -19.25 -3.48
CA PHE A 99 3.58 -19.02 -3.72
C PHE A 99 4.16 -17.91 -2.82
N TYR A 100 3.37 -16.89 -2.51
CA TYR A 100 3.79 -15.73 -1.69
C TYR A 100 3.30 -15.79 -0.24
N GLU A 101 2.55 -16.84 0.15
CA GLU A 101 1.90 -16.91 1.45
C GLU A 101 2.92 -16.87 2.60
N ASP A 102 3.99 -17.66 2.51
CA ASP A 102 5.01 -17.77 3.55
C ASP A 102 5.85 -16.50 3.71
N ASP A 103 6.12 -15.77 2.63
CA ASP A 103 6.86 -14.51 2.66
C ASP A 103 6.01 -13.37 3.26
N MET A 104 4.70 -13.39 3.03
CA MET A 104 3.76 -12.38 3.51
C MET A 104 3.35 -12.60 4.97
N ALA A 105 3.26 -13.86 5.43
CA ALA A 105 2.77 -14.20 6.77
C ALA A 105 3.51 -13.49 7.93
N PRO A 106 4.84 -13.31 7.92
CA PRO A 106 5.57 -12.62 8.98
C PRO A 106 5.07 -11.21 9.31
N LEU A 107 4.55 -10.47 8.32
CA LEU A 107 3.99 -9.12 8.51
C LEU A 107 2.79 -9.12 9.48
N PHE A 108 2.12 -10.25 9.66
CA PHE A 108 0.93 -10.40 10.51
C PHE A 108 1.19 -11.18 11.80
N GLN A 109 2.40 -11.73 11.99
CA GLN A 109 2.72 -12.52 13.17
C GLN A 109 3.44 -11.70 14.23
N LYS A 110 4.14 -10.64 13.82
CA LYS A 110 4.92 -9.78 14.72
C LYS A 110 4.07 -8.61 15.23
N ARG A 111 4.32 -8.24 16.49
CA ARG A 111 3.75 -7.02 17.06
C ARG A 111 4.37 -5.80 16.39
N VAL A 112 3.54 -4.85 15.99
CA VAL A 112 4.00 -3.62 15.32
C VAL A 112 4.07 -2.47 16.30
N SER A 113 5.27 -1.89 16.48
CA SER A 113 5.51 -0.72 17.35
C SER A 113 5.36 0.62 16.62
N SER A 114 5.66 0.67 15.33
CA SER A 114 5.63 1.88 14.51
C SER A 114 4.87 1.59 13.21
N LEU A 115 3.88 2.43 12.91
CA LEU A 115 3.14 2.34 11.65
C LEU A 115 4.03 2.68 10.46
N LEU A 116 4.92 3.66 10.64
CA LEU A 116 5.85 4.08 9.60
C LEU A 116 6.82 2.95 9.23
N GLU A 117 7.51 2.37 10.22
CA GLU A 117 8.46 1.28 10.00
C GLU A 117 7.77 0.07 9.35
N HIS A 118 6.55 -0.25 9.77
CA HIS A 118 5.78 -1.35 9.19
C HIS A 118 5.41 -1.10 7.72
N ASN A 119 5.03 0.13 7.36
CA ASN A 119 4.75 0.47 5.97
C ASN A 119 6.02 0.41 5.09
N LEU A 120 7.19 0.78 5.65
CA LEU A 120 8.47 0.65 4.95
C LEU A 120 8.86 -0.83 4.80
N GLU A 121 8.69 -1.66 5.83
CA GLU A 121 8.89 -3.12 5.76
C GLU A 121 7.99 -3.76 4.69
N ILE A 122 6.71 -3.36 4.64
CA ILE A 122 5.78 -3.79 3.59
C ILE A 122 6.28 -3.37 2.20
N TYR A 123 6.72 -2.12 2.04
CA TYR A 123 7.21 -1.64 0.75
C TYR A 123 8.44 -2.43 0.28
N THR A 124 9.42 -2.64 1.18
CA THR A 124 10.62 -3.42 0.88
C THR A 124 10.27 -4.84 0.45
N LEU A 125 9.43 -5.54 1.22
CA LEU A 125 8.98 -6.88 0.87
C LEU A 125 8.27 -6.89 -0.49
N LEU A 126 7.36 -5.95 -0.74
CA LEU A 126 6.66 -5.89 -2.02
C LEU A 126 7.61 -5.66 -3.19
N CYS A 127 8.65 -4.83 -3.02
CA CYS A 127 9.65 -4.65 -4.06
C CYS A 127 10.41 -5.97 -4.34
N GLU A 128 10.78 -6.70 -3.30
CA GLU A 128 11.41 -8.03 -3.44
C GLU A 128 10.49 -9.01 -4.18
N LEU A 129 9.23 -9.11 -3.78
CA LEU A 129 8.25 -10.04 -4.39
C LEU A 129 7.88 -9.67 -5.84
N LEU A 130 7.87 -8.37 -6.15
CA LEU A 130 7.62 -7.86 -7.51
C LEU A 130 8.87 -7.90 -8.40
N GLY A 131 10.07 -8.07 -7.83
CA GLY A 131 11.34 -7.94 -8.57
C GLY A 131 11.70 -6.50 -8.93
N MET A 132 11.23 -5.53 -8.13
CA MET A 132 11.55 -4.10 -8.27
C MET A 132 12.83 -3.73 -7.52
N ASP A 133 13.49 -2.64 -7.93
CA ASP A 133 14.49 -1.99 -7.09
C ASP A 133 13.80 -1.38 -5.84
N GLY A 134 14.11 -1.93 -4.68
CA GLY A 134 13.58 -1.50 -3.38
C GLY A 134 14.27 -0.28 -2.78
N ASN A 135 15.24 0.33 -3.47
CA ASN A 135 15.95 1.51 -2.97
C ASN A 135 15.02 2.72 -2.85
N PHE A 136 15.02 3.35 -1.67
CA PHE A 136 14.31 4.59 -1.41
C PHE A 136 15.15 5.52 -0.52
N GLU A 137 14.82 6.80 -0.55
CA GLU A 137 15.32 7.80 0.40
C GLU A 137 14.18 8.24 1.33
N GLU A 138 14.53 8.88 2.44
CA GLU A 138 13.57 9.48 3.36
C GLU A 138 13.81 10.99 3.46
N THR A 139 12.74 11.75 3.63
CA THR A 139 12.86 13.17 3.96
C THR A 139 13.46 13.36 5.36
N HIS A 140 14.37 14.32 5.53
CA HIS A 140 14.89 14.69 6.85
C HIS A 140 14.18 15.89 7.48
N VAL A 141 13.48 16.69 6.67
CA VAL A 141 12.69 17.84 7.10
C VAL A 141 11.46 17.95 6.21
N TYR A 142 10.31 18.29 6.81
CA TYR A 142 9.10 18.56 6.06
C TYR A 142 9.24 19.86 5.24
N GLN A 143 9.04 19.76 3.93
CA GLN A 143 8.99 20.89 3.02
C GLN A 143 7.62 20.97 2.36
N LYS A 144 7.02 22.16 2.37
CA LYS A 144 5.70 22.38 1.77
C LYS A 144 5.79 22.27 0.25
N ASP A 145 6.68 23.04 -0.34
CA ASP A 145 6.89 23.13 -1.78
C ASP A 145 8.13 22.29 -2.13
N LEU A 146 8.00 21.43 -3.14
CA LEU A 146 9.03 20.48 -3.56
C LEU A 146 9.40 20.76 -5.02
N GLU A 147 10.69 20.72 -5.34
CA GLU A 147 11.17 20.72 -6.72
C GLU A 147 10.92 19.39 -7.43
N LYS A 148 10.75 18.32 -6.63
CA LYS A 148 10.49 16.96 -7.08
C LYS A 148 8.99 16.73 -7.30
N LYS A 149 8.64 15.63 -7.96
CA LYS A 149 7.24 15.30 -8.21
C LYS A 149 6.51 14.95 -6.92
N ASP A 150 5.63 15.84 -6.46
CA ASP A 150 4.86 15.66 -5.22
C ASP A 150 3.61 14.79 -5.44
N LEU A 151 3.70 13.55 -4.99
CA LEU A 151 2.62 12.56 -5.03
C LEU A 151 2.12 12.20 -3.62
N ARG A 152 2.49 12.98 -2.60
CA ARG A 152 2.05 12.81 -1.20
C ARG A 152 0.54 12.78 -1.04
N HIS A 153 -0.20 13.35 -1.97
CA HIS A 153 -1.66 13.36 -1.95
C HIS A 153 -2.29 12.03 -2.40
N TRP A 154 -1.54 11.10 -2.99
CA TRP A 154 -2.05 9.82 -3.51
C TRP A 154 -2.51 8.85 -2.42
N VAL A 155 -2.08 9.06 -1.17
CA VAL A 155 -2.57 8.27 -0.02
C VAL A 155 -3.99 8.62 0.42
N ARG A 156 -4.65 9.58 -0.23
CA ARG A 156 -6.01 10.04 0.16
C ARG A 156 -7.10 9.17 -0.44
N GLY A 157 -7.43 8.03 0.19
CA GLY A 157 -8.42 7.08 -0.34
C GLY A 157 -9.84 7.61 -0.58
N LYS A 158 -10.34 8.59 0.19
CA LYS A 158 -11.70 9.16 -0.02
C LYS A 158 -11.83 10.14 -1.19
N LYS A 159 -10.71 10.66 -1.68
CA LYS A 159 -10.64 11.59 -2.83
C LYS A 159 -9.74 11.01 -3.91
N GLU A 160 -9.72 9.68 -3.98
CA GLU A 160 -8.89 8.96 -4.93
C GLU A 160 -9.25 9.41 -6.34
N ARG A 161 -8.22 9.80 -7.09
CA ARG A 161 -8.39 10.14 -8.50
C ARG A 161 -8.75 8.87 -9.26
N SER A 162 -9.58 9.00 -10.28
CA SER A 162 -9.72 7.93 -11.25
C SER A 162 -8.41 7.85 -12.01
N TYR A 163 -7.62 6.81 -11.73
CA TYR A 163 -6.45 6.46 -12.53
C TYR A 163 -6.95 5.61 -13.70
N ALA A 164 -6.56 5.98 -14.92
CA ALA A 164 -6.85 5.20 -16.11
C ALA A 164 -5.90 3.98 -16.19
N LEU A 165 -6.00 3.09 -15.20
CA LEU A 165 -5.22 1.85 -15.16
C LEU A 165 -5.84 0.83 -16.10
N GLU A 166 -5.00 0.20 -16.92
CA GLU A 166 -5.41 -0.91 -17.77
C GLU A 166 -5.87 -2.10 -16.90
N PRO A 167 -6.98 -2.78 -17.21
CA PRO A 167 -7.42 -3.91 -16.40
C PRO A 167 -6.44 -5.10 -16.49
N TYR A 168 -6.46 -5.93 -15.45
CA TYR A 168 -5.79 -7.24 -15.38
C TYR A 168 -6.77 -8.29 -14.89
N THR A 169 -6.40 -9.57 -15.02
CA THR A 169 -7.26 -10.67 -14.63
C THR A 169 -7.32 -10.75 -13.11
N GLN A 170 -8.52 -10.65 -12.53
CA GLN A 170 -8.70 -10.81 -11.08
C GLN A 170 -9.48 -12.09 -10.78
N VAL A 171 -9.08 -12.83 -9.74
CA VAL A 171 -9.74 -14.08 -9.34
C VAL A 171 -11.24 -13.91 -9.05
N LEU A 172 -11.67 -12.72 -8.61
CA LEU A 172 -13.08 -12.41 -8.30
C LEU A 172 -13.80 -11.63 -9.42
N GLN A 173 -13.17 -11.45 -10.58
CA GLN A 173 -13.72 -10.60 -11.66
C GLN A 173 -15.07 -11.09 -12.18
N GLU A 174 -15.29 -12.40 -12.23
CA GLU A 174 -16.56 -12.97 -12.72
C GLU A 174 -17.74 -12.60 -11.82
N LYS A 175 -17.49 -12.37 -10.53
CA LYS A 175 -18.53 -12.09 -9.54
C LYS A 175 -18.83 -10.59 -9.41
N HIS A 176 -17.81 -9.74 -9.48
CA HIS A 176 -17.91 -8.31 -9.16
C HIS A 176 -17.47 -7.37 -10.30
N GLY A 177 -17.09 -7.92 -11.45
CA GLY A 177 -16.36 -7.18 -12.47
C GLY A 177 -14.94 -6.85 -12.02
N HIS A 178 -14.23 -6.10 -12.87
CA HIS A 178 -12.89 -5.63 -12.55
C HIS A 178 -12.93 -4.49 -11.51
N LEU A 179 -12.20 -4.64 -10.42
CA LEU A 179 -12.04 -3.64 -9.37
C LEU A 179 -10.71 -2.90 -9.57
N SER A 180 -10.79 -1.67 -10.06
CA SER A 180 -9.60 -0.87 -10.36
C SER A 180 -8.94 -0.29 -9.09
N ASN A 181 -7.62 -0.11 -9.17
CA ASN A 181 -6.76 0.49 -8.15
C ASN A 181 -6.87 -0.06 -6.72
N LEU A 182 -7.06 -1.37 -6.61
CA LEU A 182 -6.86 -2.07 -5.34
C LEU A 182 -5.41 -1.97 -4.87
N SER A 183 -5.15 -2.51 -3.69
CA SER A 183 -3.79 -2.77 -3.22
C SER A 183 -3.00 -3.59 -4.24
N VAL A 184 -1.71 -3.30 -4.38
CA VAL A 184 -0.80 -4.03 -5.28
C VAL A 184 -0.74 -5.53 -4.98
N ILE A 185 -1.09 -5.97 -3.76
CA ILE A 185 -1.11 -7.39 -3.43
C ILE A 185 -2.19 -8.14 -4.22
N ASP A 186 -3.29 -7.49 -4.60
CA ASP A 186 -4.28 -8.07 -5.51
C ASP A 186 -3.63 -8.40 -6.86
N LEU A 187 -2.91 -7.43 -7.43
CA LEU A 187 -2.15 -7.61 -8.67
C LEU A 187 -1.09 -8.72 -8.51
N LEU A 188 -0.32 -8.70 -7.42
CA LEU A 188 0.73 -9.69 -7.17
C LEU A 188 0.15 -11.12 -7.10
N PHE A 189 -0.94 -11.33 -6.37
CA PHE A 189 -1.52 -12.67 -6.23
C PHE A 189 -2.19 -13.17 -7.50
N ASN A 190 -2.65 -12.27 -8.37
CA ASN A 190 -3.30 -12.64 -9.63
C ASN A 190 -2.33 -12.79 -10.81
N GLU A 191 -1.34 -11.90 -10.93
CA GLU A 191 -0.42 -11.85 -12.09
C GLU A 191 1.00 -12.34 -11.77
N GLY A 192 1.36 -12.45 -10.48
CA GLY A 192 2.64 -13.00 -10.03
C GLY A 192 3.84 -12.32 -10.70
N PRO A 193 4.74 -13.08 -11.37
CA PRO A 193 5.89 -12.53 -12.08
C PRO A 193 5.56 -11.46 -13.14
N ASN A 194 4.34 -11.44 -13.67
CA ASN A 194 3.92 -10.44 -14.67
C ASN A 194 3.53 -9.09 -14.04
N ALA A 195 3.40 -9.02 -12.72
CA ALA A 195 2.95 -7.82 -12.01
C ALA A 195 3.87 -6.60 -12.27
N LEU A 196 5.19 -6.79 -12.31
CA LEU A 196 6.12 -5.69 -12.59
C LEU A 196 5.93 -5.11 -14.00
N ASN A 197 5.86 -5.97 -15.03
CA ASN A 197 5.60 -5.52 -16.40
C ASN A 197 4.28 -4.75 -16.49
N TYR A 198 3.25 -5.24 -15.79
CA TYR A 198 1.99 -4.52 -15.67
C TYR A 198 2.17 -3.13 -15.05
N LEU A 199 2.96 -2.97 -13.98
CA LEU A 199 3.17 -1.68 -13.32
C LEU A 199 3.95 -0.70 -14.20
N GLU A 200 4.99 -1.16 -14.89
CA GLU A 200 5.85 -0.34 -15.74
C GLU A 200 5.13 0.20 -16.99
N ARG A 201 4.16 -0.56 -17.54
CA ARG A 201 3.41 -0.15 -18.73
C ARG A 201 2.25 0.82 -18.46
N GLN A 202 1.88 1.07 -17.20
CA GLN A 202 0.74 1.94 -16.88
C GLN A 202 1.01 3.38 -17.30
N GLN A 203 0.03 4.01 -17.93
CA GLN A 203 0.08 5.43 -18.25
C GLN A 203 -0.47 6.26 -17.09
N LEU A 204 0.42 6.66 -16.18
CA LEU A 204 0.03 7.44 -15.01
C LEU A 204 -0.18 8.91 -15.38
N SER A 205 -1.33 9.47 -14.96
CA SER A 205 -1.47 10.92 -14.89
C SER A 205 -0.72 11.41 -13.67
N TRP A 206 0.39 12.10 -13.92
CA TRP A 206 1.24 12.65 -12.86
C TRP A 206 0.71 13.99 -12.32
N GLU A 207 -0.24 14.65 -13.00
CA GLU A 207 -0.91 15.87 -12.51
C GLU A 207 -1.75 15.60 -11.28
#